data_AF-A0A0K1EJK9-F1
#
_entry.id   AF-A0A0K1EJK9-F1
#
_cell.length_a   1.000
_cell.length_b   1.000
_cell.length_c   1.000
_cell.angle_alpha   90.00
_cell.angle_beta   90.00
_cell.angle_gamma   90.00
#
_symmetry.space_group_name_H-M   'P 1'
#
loop_
_entity.id
_entity.type
_entity.pdbx_description
1 polymer ?
#
loop_
_entity_poly.entity_id
_entity_poly.type
_entity_poly.pdbx_seq_one_letter_code
_entity_poly.pdbx_strand_id
1 'polypeptide(L)'
;MKRAGQALIFVLCVVFSVSAAYNVLADNTEVEKAARAVACAEEGPTCSTTLTRLARTPLGQSMTFTSRKGKTVDVCCVRSLVLVGEYACSIP
;
A
#
# COMPACT_ATOMS: atom_id res chain seq x y z
N MET A 1 32.20 -4.50 23.08
CA MET A 1 31.06 -5.29 22.54
C MET A 1 29.69 -4.64 22.77
N LYS A 2 29.36 -4.16 23.98
CA LYS A 2 28.04 -3.54 24.26
C LYS A 2 27.69 -2.33 23.37
N ARG A 3 28.66 -1.44 23.11
CA ARG A 3 28.43 -0.24 22.29
C ARG A 3 28.22 -0.53 20.79
N ALA A 4 28.86 -1.56 20.26
CA ALA A 4 28.66 -1.96 18.86
C ALA A 4 27.25 -2.54 18.64
N GLY A 5 26.77 -3.36 19.58
CA GLY A 5 25.39 -3.85 19.54
C GLY A 5 24.35 -2.74 19.69
N GLN A 6 24.58 -1.78 20.60
CA GLN A 6 23.71 -0.61 20.74
C GLN A 6 23.67 0.24 19.47
N ALA A 7 24.82 0.50 18.86
CA ALA A 7 24.90 1.24 17.60
C ALA A 7 24.17 0.51 16.47
N LEU A 8 24.32 -0.82 16.37
CA LEU A 8 23.61 -1.62 15.38
C LEU A 8 22.09 -1.52 15.55
N ILE A 9 21.58 -1.68 16.78
CA ILE A 9 20.15 -1.56 17.06
C ILE A 9 19.64 -0.16 16.73
N PHE A 10 20.38 0.88 17.10
CA PHE A 10 20.01 2.26 16.78
C PHE A 10 19.91 2.48 15.27
N VAL A 11 20.88 2.01 14.50
CA VAL A 11 20.86 2.08 13.03
C VAL A 11 19.64 1.35 12.46
N LEU A 12 19.31 0.15 12.97
CA LEU A 12 18.13 -0.59 12.54
C LEU A 12 16.83 0.18 12.82
N CYS A 13 16.70 0.80 14.00
CA CYS A 13 15.54 1.62 14.34
C CYS A 13 15.41 2.84 13.42
N VAL A 14 16.51 3.51 13.09
CA VAL A 14 16.51 4.66 12.17
C VAL A 14 16.09 4.21 10.77
N VAL A 15 16.69 3.13 10.25
CA VAL A 15 16.34 2.57 8.93
C VAL A 15 14.86 2.20 8.88
N PHE A 16 14.36 1.48 9.88
CA PHE A 16 12.94 1.12 9.97
C PHE A 16 12.03 2.34 9.98
N SER A 17 12.36 3.36 10.77
CA SER A 17 11.54 4.58 10.90
C SER A 17 11.46 5.37 9.60
N VAL A 18 12.58 5.52 8.90
CA VAL A 18 12.64 6.19 7.60
C VAL A 18 11.85 5.40 6.56
N SER A 19 12.01 4.07 6.51
CA SER A 19 11.24 3.22 5.60
C SER A 19 9.74 3.27 5.89
N ALA A 20 9.34 3.28 7.16
CA ALA A 20 7.94 3.40 7.55
C ALA A 20 7.35 4.75 7.11
N ALA A 21 8.07 5.85 7.35
CA ALA A 21 7.65 7.19 6.91
C ALA A 21 7.52 7.26 5.38
N TYR A 22 8.48 6.68 4.64
CA TYR A 22 8.42 6.62 3.19
C TYR A 22 7.19 5.86 2.68
N ASN A 23 6.87 4.70 3.25
CA ASN A 23 5.71 3.90 2.82
C ASN A 23 4.35 4.59 3.05
N VAL A 24 4.29 5.53 4.00
CA VAL A 24 3.06 6.28 4.30
C VAL A 24 2.97 7.59 3.50
N LEU A 25 4.08 8.33 3.44
CA LEU A 25 4.11 9.71 2.95
C LEU A 25 4.54 9.86 1.49
N ALA A 26 5.16 8.85 0.89
CA ALA A 26 5.57 8.92 -0.52
C ALA A 26 4.37 8.92 -1.47
N ASP A 27 4.65 9.29 -2.72
CA ASP A 27 3.69 9.16 -3.81
C ASP A 27 3.25 7.70 -3.99
N ASN A 28 1.98 7.53 -4.34
CA ASN A 28 1.25 6.29 -4.37
C ASN A 28 0.43 6.10 -5.64
N THR A 29 0.64 6.95 -6.64
CA THR A 29 0.00 6.90 -7.96
C THR A 29 0.05 5.50 -8.58
N GLU A 30 1.20 4.84 -8.54
CA GLU A 30 1.37 3.47 -9.08
C GLU A 30 0.56 2.41 -8.31
N VAL A 31 0.49 2.53 -6.98
CA VAL A 31 -0.28 1.58 -6.15
C VAL A 31 -1.77 1.77 -6.35
N GLU A 32 -2.23 3.02 -6.46
CA GLU A 32 -3.63 3.31 -6.76
C GLU A 32 -4.02 2.78 -8.14
N LYS A 33 -3.13 2.93 -9.13
CA LYS A 33 -3.33 2.38 -10.48
C LYS A 33 -3.43 0.85 -10.44
N ALA A 34 -2.56 0.17 -9.70
CA ALA A 34 -2.63 -1.28 -9.51
C ALA A 34 -3.93 -1.69 -8.78
N ALA A 35 -4.30 -1.00 -7.71
CA ALA A 35 -5.51 -1.28 -6.94
C ALA A 35 -6.78 -1.07 -7.78
N ARG A 36 -6.79 -0.03 -8.62
CA ARG A 36 -7.89 0.25 -9.56
C ARG A 36 -8.00 -0.84 -10.62
N ALA A 37 -6.88 -1.36 -11.12
CA ALA A 37 -6.90 -2.49 -12.06
C ALA A 37 -7.54 -3.74 -11.42
N VAL A 38 -7.23 -4.01 -10.15
CA VAL A 38 -7.87 -5.11 -9.39
C VAL A 38 -9.36 -4.85 -9.18
N ALA A 39 -9.75 -3.64 -8.76
CA ALA A 39 -11.16 -3.28 -8.57
C ALA A 39 -11.98 -3.38 -9.86
N CYS A 40 -11.34 -3.12 -11.01
CA CYS A 40 -11.95 -3.14 -12.32
C CYS A 40 -11.92 -4.50 -13.03
N ALA A 41 -11.26 -5.52 -12.46
CA ALA A 41 -11.05 -6.81 -13.13
C ALA A 41 -12.36 -7.47 -13.60
N GLU A 42 -13.46 -7.26 -12.87
CA GLU A 42 -14.78 -7.82 -13.20
C GLU A 42 -15.70 -6.87 -14.00
N GLU A 43 -15.37 -5.58 -14.12
CA GLU A 43 -16.25 -4.57 -14.75
C GLU A 43 -15.93 -4.30 -16.24
N GLY A 44 -14.85 -4.87 -16.77
CA GLY A 44 -14.47 -4.76 -18.18
C GLY A 44 -13.87 -3.40 -18.58
N PRO A 45 -13.70 -3.13 -19.89
CA PRO A 45 -12.96 -1.96 -20.41
C PRO A 45 -13.63 -0.61 -20.11
N THR A 46 -14.89 -0.59 -19.70
CA THR A 46 -15.65 0.62 -19.33
C THR A 46 -15.66 0.89 -17.83
N CYS A 47 -14.83 0.18 -17.05
CA CYS A 47 -14.81 0.35 -15.60
C CYS A 47 -14.49 1.80 -15.20
N SER A 48 -15.38 2.38 -14.39
CA SER A 48 -15.23 3.72 -13.84
C SER A 48 -15.50 3.65 -12.34
N THR A 49 -14.43 3.55 -11.58
CA THR A 49 -14.45 3.52 -10.12
C THR A 49 -13.88 4.80 -9.55
N THR A 50 -14.54 5.32 -8.52
CA THR A 50 -14.04 6.45 -7.72
C THR A 50 -13.45 5.91 -6.42
N LEU A 51 -12.24 6.35 -6.09
CA LEU A 51 -11.65 6.06 -4.77
C LEU A 51 -12.43 6.84 -3.70
N THR A 52 -13.03 6.13 -2.75
CA THR A 52 -13.86 6.73 -1.69
C THR A 52 -13.20 6.65 -0.32
N ARG A 53 -12.29 5.70 -0.11
CA ARG A 53 -11.50 5.58 1.12
C ARG A 53 -10.09 5.14 0.81
N LEU A 54 -9.14 5.74 1.52
CA LEU A 54 -7.73 5.38 1.49
C LEU A 54 -7.23 5.27 2.92
N ALA A 55 -6.72 4.11 3.29
CA ALA A 55 -6.03 3.87 4.54
C ALA A 55 -4.60 3.43 4.24
N ARG A 56 -3.60 4.14 4.76
CA ARG A 56 -2.19 3.80 4.58
C ARG A 56 -1.56 3.47 5.92
N THR A 57 -0.79 2.40 5.93
CA THR A 57 0.06 1.98 7.05
C THR A 57 1.47 1.73 6.53
N PRO A 58 2.49 1.68 7.40
CA PRO A 58 3.85 1.32 6.99
C PRO A 58 3.96 -0.04 6.29
N LEU A 59 3.03 -0.97 6.58
CA LEU A 59 3.08 -2.36 6.12
C LEU A 59 2.19 -2.63 4.90
N GLY A 60 1.28 -1.71 4.58
CA GLY A 60 0.30 -1.93 3.53
C GLY A 60 -0.75 -0.83 3.49
N GLN A 61 -1.58 -0.89 2.46
CA GLN A 61 -2.58 0.11 2.17
C GLN A 61 -3.89 -0.55 1.78
N SER A 62 -5.00 0.02 2.23
CA SER A 62 -6.34 -0.42 1.87
C SER A 62 -7.06 0.70 1.14
N MET A 63 -7.66 0.37 0.02
CA MET A 63 -8.37 1.29 -0.86
C MET A 63 -9.77 0.79 -1.10
N THR A 64 -10.75 1.65 -0.88
CA THR A 64 -12.15 1.35 -1.21
C THR A 64 -12.52 2.10 -2.48
N PHE A 65 -13.01 1.36 -3.46
CA PHE A 65 -13.47 1.88 -4.73
C PHE A 65 -14.97 1.71 -4.85
N THR A 66 -15.66 2.75 -5.30
CA THR A 66 -17.09 2.68 -5.61
C THR A 66 -17.30 2.90 -7.10
N SER A 67 -17.92 1.92 -7.76
CA SER A 67 -18.32 2.01 -9.16
C SER A 67 -19.55 2.91 -9.33
N ARG A 68 -19.77 3.46 -10.53
CA ARG A 68 -20.99 4.22 -10.86
C ARG A 68 -22.28 3.43 -10.65
N LYS A 69 -22.20 2.10 -10.70
CA LYS A 69 -23.33 1.20 -10.44
C LYS A 69 -23.60 0.98 -8.93
N GLY A 70 -22.86 1.64 -8.05
CA GLY A 70 -23.00 1.55 -6.60
C GLY A 70 -22.31 0.33 -5.96
N LYS A 71 -21.60 -0.49 -6.74
CA LYS A 71 -20.77 -1.59 -6.20
C LYS A 71 -19.55 -1.00 -5.52
N THR A 72 -19.31 -1.39 -4.27
CA THR A 72 -18.12 -1.02 -3.51
C THR A 72 -17.17 -2.22 -3.46
N VAL A 73 -15.90 -1.99 -3.75
CA VAL A 73 -14.84 -3.00 -3.75
C VAL A 73 -13.70 -2.51 -2.87
N ASP A 74 -13.36 -3.30 -1.87
CA ASP A 74 -12.19 -3.07 -1.03
C ASP A 74 -10.98 -3.82 -1.63
N VAL A 75 -9.87 -3.12 -1.77
CA VAL A 75 -8.60 -3.65 -2.29
C VAL A 75 -7.52 -3.44 -1.25
N CYS A 76 -6.80 -4.50 -0.92
CA CYS A 76 -5.65 -4.47 -0.03
C CYS A 76 -4.37 -4.60 -0.86
N CYS A 77 -3.46 -3.65 -0.70
CA CYS A 77 -2.16 -3.63 -1.35
C CYS A 77 -1.05 -3.72 -0.31
N VAL A 78 -0.19 -4.72 -0.43
CA VAL A 78 0.95 -4.95 0.48
C VAL A 78 2.25 -5.02 -0.30
N ARG A 79 3.36 -4.65 0.35
CA ARG A 79 4.70 -4.80 -0.20
C ARG A 79 5.10 -6.27 -0.21
N SER A 80 5.81 -6.72 -1.24
CA SER A 80 6.31 -8.10 -1.32
C SER A 80 7.31 -8.45 -0.21
N LEU A 81 8.08 -7.47 0.30
CA LEU A 81 9.04 -7.63 1.39
C LEU A 81 8.77 -6.60 2.51
N VAL A 82 7.71 -6.77 3.31
CA VAL A 82 7.33 -5.97 4.52
C VAL A 82 7.33 -4.44 4.35
N LEU A 83 8.49 -3.82 4.08
CA LEU A 83 8.73 -2.39 3.87
C LEU A 83 9.27 -2.03 2.47
N VAL A 84 9.68 -3.02 1.67
CA VAL A 84 10.35 -2.82 0.37
C VAL A 84 9.80 -3.79 -0.68
N GLY A 85 10.07 -3.51 -1.96
CA GLY A 85 9.62 -4.34 -3.07
C GLY A 85 8.34 -3.82 -3.74
N GLU A 86 7.84 -4.61 -4.70
CA GLU A 86 6.65 -4.30 -5.49
C GLU A 86 5.38 -4.46 -4.65
N TYR A 87 4.35 -3.70 -5.02
CA TYR A 87 3.04 -3.83 -4.40
C TYR A 87 2.26 -4.97 -5.07
N ALA A 88 1.76 -5.89 -4.25
CA ALA A 88 0.77 -6.87 -4.65
C ALA A 88 -0.58 -6.41 -4.12
N CYS A 89 -1.55 -6.20 -5.02
CA CYS A 89 -2.90 -5.79 -4.68
C CYS A 89 -3.87 -6.96 -4.90
N SER A 90 -4.77 -7.19 -3.94
CA SER A 90 -5.83 -8.20 -4.04
C SER A 90 -7.11 -7.71 -3.36
N ILE A 91 -8.23 -8.29 -3.76
CA ILE A 91 -9.45 -8.22 -2.96
C ILE A 91 -9.23 -9.14 -1.74
N PRO A 92 -9.48 -8.67 -0.50
CA PRO A 92 -9.33 -9.49 0.69
C PRO A 92 -10.30 -10.68 0.75
#